data_AF-A0A914F390-F1
#
_entry.id   AF-A0A914F390-F1
#
_cell.length_a   1.000
_cell.length_b   1.000
_cell.length_c   1.000
_cell.angle_alpha   90.00
_cell.angle_beta   90.00
_cell.angle_gamma   90.00
#
_symmetry.space_group_name_H-M   'P 1'
#
loop_
_entity.id
_entity.type
_entity.pdbx_description
1 polymer ?
#
loop_
_entity_poly.entity_id
_entity_poly.type
_entity_poly.pdbx_seq_one_letter_code
_entity_poly.pdbx_strand_id
1 'polypeptide(L)'
;MFKSFLLLILCIGFAAALRHQSVAVKGKLLCGSAPAKNVRVKLWDEDGGPDPDDLLDQGYTNSNGEFSLKGGTTELTNIDAVFKIYHDCDDGIKPGSRKVKFQIPNSYVTDGAEAKKVFDIGTLNLETIFAKEERELIVSKKRRDVYDLPQDSDELAFFF
;
A
#
# COMPACT_ATOMS: atom_id res chain seq x y z
N MET A 1 -7.47 -5.53 -45.07
CA MET A 1 -7.61 -4.10 -44.72
C MET A 1 -8.70 -3.87 -43.67
N PHE A 2 -9.95 -4.28 -43.87
CA PHE A 2 -11.03 -4.07 -42.87
C PHE A 2 -10.80 -4.74 -41.50
N LYS A 3 -10.29 -5.98 -41.47
CA LYS A 3 -9.96 -6.70 -40.22
C LYS A 3 -8.88 -5.98 -39.38
N SER A 4 -7.88 -5.40 -40.06
CA SER A 4 -6.81 -4.64 -39.39
C SER A 4 -7.33 -3.33 -38.79
N PHE A 5 -8.27 -2.67 -39.46
CA PHE A 5 -8.93 -1.47 -38.94
C PHE A 5 -9.82 -1.77 -37.73
N LEU A 6 -10.56 -2.89 -37.76
CA LEU A 6 -11.36 -3.34 -36.62
C LEU A 6 -10.49 -3.69 -35.40
N LEU A 7 -9.35 -4.37 -35.63
CA LEU A 7 -8.39 -4.67 -34.56
C LEU A 7 -7.80 -3.38 -33.96
N LEU A 8 -7.47 -2.40 -34.79
CA LEU A 8 -6.94 -1.11 -34.33
C LEU A 8 -7.97 -0.36 -33.48
N ILE A 9 -9.24 -0.31 -33.91
CA ILE A 9 -10.33 0.31 -33.13
C ILE A 9 -10.50 -0.37 -31.78
N LEU A 10 -10.45 -1.71 -31.75
CA LEU A 10 -10.54 -2.48 -30.50
C LEU A 10 -9.38 -2.15 -29.55
N CYS A 11 -8.14 -2.09 -30.07
CA CYS A 11 -6.97 -1.74 -29.26
C CYS A 11 -7.04 -0.31 -28.71
N ILE A 12 -7.49 0.66 -29.51
CA ILE A 12 -7.66 2.05 -29.06
C ILE A 12 -8.74 2.13 -27.98
N GLY A 13 -9.88 1.44 -28.17
CA GLY A 13 -10.96 1.41 -27.19
C GLY A 13 -10.51 0.80 -25.86
N PHE A 14 -9.71 -0.27 -25.90
CA PHE A 14 -9.16 -0.89 -24.70
C PHE A 14 -8.16 0.03 -23.98
N ALA A 15 -7.24 0.67 -24.72
CA ALA A 15 -6.28 1.60 -24.13
C ALA A 15 -6.96 2.82 -23.48
N ALA A 16 -8.06 3.31 -24.06
CA ALA A 16 -8.86 4.41 -23.51
C ALA A 16 -9.68 4.02 -22.26
N ALA A 17 -9.90 2.71 -22.04
CA ALA A 17 -10.62 2.20 -20.86
C ALA A 17 -9.72 2.06 -19.62
N LEU A 18 -8.39 2.03 -19.80
CA LEU A 18 -7.43 2.04 -18.71
C LEU A 18 -7.49 3.38 -17.99
N ARG A 19 -7.73 3.33 -16.69
CA ARG A 19 -7.86 4.52 -15.85
C ARG A 19 -6.84 4.44 -14.73
N HIS A 20 -6.09 5.52 -14.56
CA HIS A 20 -5.27 5.67 -13.38
C HIS A 20 -6.15 6.10 -12.22
N GLN A 21 -6.10 5.37 -11.12
CA GLN A 21 -6.93 5.57 -9.94
C GLN A 21 -6.04 5.67 -8.71
N SER A 22 -6.50 6.41 -7.70
CA SER A 22 -5.73 6.65 -6.49
C SER A 22 -6.60 6.64 -5.25
N VAL A 23 -5.97 6.31 -4.12
CA VAL A 23 -6.58 6.22 -2.80
C VAL A 23 -5.59 6.69 -1.74
N ALA A 24 -6.11 7.31 -0.68
CA ALA A 24 -5.33 7.73 0.48
C ALA A 24 -6.05 7.36 1.78
N VAL A 25 -5.27 6.96 2.79
CA VAL A 25 -5.77 6.60 4.11
C VAL A 25 -4.88 7.19 5.20
N LYS A 26 -5.49 7.67 6.28
CA LYS A 26 -4.77 8.14 7.48
C LYS A 26 -5.48 7.67 8.74
N GLY A 27 -4.77 7.75 9.86
CA GLY A 27 -5.33 7.48 11.17
C GLY A 27 -4.28 7.42 12.27
N LYS A 28 -4.69 6.91 13.43
CA LYS A 28 -3.85 6.75 14.62
C LYS A 28 -4.05 5.38 15.25
N LEU A 29 -2.96 4.74 15.65
CA LEU A 29 -2.96 3.43 16.30
C LEU A 29 -2.52 3.56 17.74
N LEU A 30 -3.23 2.89 18.64
CA LEU A 30 -2.92 2.76 20.06
C LEU A 30 -2.64 1.30 20.41
N CYS A 31 -1.86 1.10 21.46
CA CYS A 31 -1.73 -0.18 22.16
C CYS A 31 -1.99 0.13 23.64
N GLY A 32 -3.23 -0.06 24.06
CA GLY A 32 -3.71 0.41 25.35
C GLY A 32 -3.85 1.91 25.39
N SER A 33 -3.35 2.49 26.47
CA SER A 33 -3.34 3.95 26.66
C SER A 33 -2.20 4.63 25.90
N ALA A 34 -1.24 3.87 25.34
CA ALA A 34 -0.07 4.42 24.68
C ALA A 34 -0.23 4.44 23.15
N PRO A 35 0.38 5.42 22.45
CA PRO A 35 0.50 5.37 21.00
C PRO A 35 1.29 4.13 20.54
N ALA A 36 0.76 3.41 19.55
CA ALA A 36 1.45 2.27 18.95
C ALA A 36 2.45 2.77 17.90
N LYS A 37 3.72 2.95 18.32
CA LYS A 37 4.80 3.49 17.50
C LYS A 37 5.44 2.41 16.64
N ASN A 38 5.96 2.80 15.48
CA ASN A 38 6.71 1.92 14.58
C ASN A 38 5.93 0.65 14.17
N VAL A 39 4.60 0.75 14.09
CA VAL A 39 3.72 -0.31 13.58
C VAL A 39 3.74 -0.25 12.06
N ARG A 40 4.04 -1.38 11.42
CA ARG A 40 4.07 -1.45 9.95
C ARG A 40 2.65 -1.42 9.40
N VAL A 41 2.44 -0.56 8.42
CA VAL A 41 1.16 -0.39 7.73
C VAL A 41 1.38 -0.47 6.22
N LYS A 42 0.41 -1.03 5.50
CA LYS A 42 0.47 -1.16 4.05
C LYS A 42 -0.88 -0.84 3.41
N LEU A 43 -0.84 -0.28 2.21
CA LEU A 43 -1.98 -0.03 1.35
C LEU A 43 -1.81 -0.89 0.10
N TRP A 44 -2.81 -1.70 -0.19
CA TRP A 44 -2.80 -2.67 -1.29
C TRP A 44 -4.01 -2.48 -2.18
N ASP A 45 -3.86 -2.85 -3.44
CA ASP A 45 -4.93 -3.41 -4.25
C ASP A 45 -5.02 -4.91 -3.99
N GLU A 46 -6.21 -5.44 -3.69
CA GLU A 46 -6.45 -6.89 -3.66
C GLU A 46 -7.56 -7.24 -4.66
N ASP A 47 -7.17 -7.68 -5.85
CA ASP A 47 -8.11 -7.95 -6.95
C ASP A 47 -8.72 -9.35 -6.89
N GLY A 48 -10.02 -9.43 -7.16
CA GLY A 48 -10.74 -10.69 -7.38
C GLY A 48 -10.61 -11.19 -8.82
N GLY A 49 -9.41 -11.37 -9.37
CA GLY A 49 -9.24 -11.62 -10.81
C GLY A 49 -7.86 -12.11 -11.27
N PRO A 50 -7.54 -11.99 -12.57
CA PRO A 50 -6.21 -12.31 -13.11
C PRO A 50 -5.16 -11.22 -12.82
N ASP A 51 -5.58 -10.09 -12.26
CA ASP A 51 -4.70 -8.99 -11.86
C ASP A 51 -3.96 -9.37 -10.58
N PRO A 52 -2.62 -9.28 -10.52
CA PRO A 52 -1.89 -9.54 -9.28
C PRO A 52 -2.10 -8.41 -8.26
N ASP A 53 -2.26 -8.77 -6.99
CA ASP A 53 -2.30 -7.81 -5.87
C ASP A 53 -1.12 -6.83 -5.91
N ASP A 54 -1.42 -5.54 -6.00
CA ASP A 54 -0.44 -4.46 -6.09
C ASP A 54 -0.18 -3.79 -4.73
N LEU A 55 1.09 -3.64 -4.36
CA LEU A 55 1.47 -2.82 -3.20
C LEU A 55 1.47 -1.34 -3.60
N LEU A 56 0.45 -0.60 -3.18
CA LEU A 56 0.29 0.81 -3.51
C LEU A 56 1.20 1.72 -2.68
N ASP A 57 1.29 1.47 -1.37
CA ASP A 57 2.15 2.23 -0.45
C ASP A 57 2.43 1.45 0.84
N GLN A 58 3.52 1.77 1.54
CA GLN A 58 3.82 1.20 2.84
C GLN A 58 4.58 2.17 3.74
N GLY A 59 4.37 2.04 5.04
CA GLY A 59 5.04 2.89 6.02
C GLY A 59 4.98 2.33 7.42
N TYR A 60 5.32 3.20 8.36
CA TYR A 60 5.30 2.90 9.78
C TYR A 60 4.63 4.05 10.53
N THR A 61 3.92 3.73 11.61
CA THR A 61 3.38 4.78 12.49
C THR A 61 4.50 5.57 13.15
N ASN A 62 4.28 6.87 13.31
CA ASN A 62 5.23 7.79 13.94
C ASN A 62 5.24 7.64 15.48
N SER A 63 5.96 8.53 16.17
CA SER A 63 6.04 8.55 17.64
C SER A 63 4.72 8.84 18.36
N ASN A 64 3.73 9.38 17.65
CA ASN A 64 2.37 9.63 18.11
C ASN A 64 1.39 8.52 17.68
N GLY A 65 1.87 7.44 17.06
CA GLY A 65 1.04 6.35 16.54
C GLY A 65 0.30 6.69 15.26
N GLU A 66 0.59 7.83 14.63
CA GLU A 66 -0.11 8.31 13.44
C GLU A 66 0.52 7.77 12.17
N PHE A 67 -0.30 7.58 11.13
CA PHE A 67 0.14 7.20 9.79
C PHE A 67 -0.67 7.94 8.73
N SER A 68 -0.09 8.05 7.54
CA SER A 68 -0.77 8.51 6.33
C SER A 68 -0.12 7.81 5.14
N LEU A 69 -0.92 7.05 4.37
CA LEU A 69 -0.49 6.36 3.16
C LEU A 69 -1.30 6.87 1.97
N LYS A 70 -0.67 6.88 0.79
CA LYS A 70 -1.34 7.20 -0.47
C LYS A 70 -0.68 6.46 -1.62
N GLY A 71 -1.48 5.97 -2.55
CA GLY A 71 -0.98 5.28 -3.73
C GLY A 71 -2.06 5.17 -4.79
N GLY A 72 -1.69 4.60 -5.93
CA GLY A 72 -2.57 4.42 -7.07
C GLY A 72 -1.94 3.54 -8.12
N THR A 73 -2.79 2.93 -8.94
CA THR A 73 -2.39 2.05 -10.03
C THR A 73 -3.30 2.31 -11.26
N THR A 74 -2.92 1.74 -12.39
CA THR A 74 -3.67 1.86 -13.64
C THR A 74 -4.41 0.56 -13.92
N GLU A 75 -5.73 0.61 -13.86
CA GLU A 75 -6.59 -0.56 -14.01
C GLU A 75 -7.75 -0.31 -14.96
N LEU A 76 -8.32 -1.41 -15.47
CA LEU A 76 -9.58 -1.38 -16.20
C LEU A 76 -10.77 -1.27 -15.25
N THR A 77 -10.71 -2.00 -14.14
CA THR A 77 -11.72 -2.02 -13.07
C THR A 77 -11.44 -0.94 -12.04
N ASN A 78 -12.26 -0.87 -10.99
CA ASN A 78 -12.01 0.04 -9.89
C ASN A 78 -11.11 -0.66 -8.87
N ILE A 79 -10.06 0.02 -8.38
CA ILE A 79 -9.15 -0.54 -7.39
C ILE A 79 -9.91 -1.03 -6.14
N ASP A 80 -9.55 -2.20 -5.64
CA ASP A 80 -10.07 -2.84 -4.44
C ASP A 80 -9.12 -2.59 -3.26
N ALA A 81 -9.09 -1.33 -2.83
CA ALA A 81 -8.13 -0.83 -1.84
C ALA A 81 -8.29 -1.47 -0.44
N VAL A 82 -7.22 -2.10 0.07
CA VAL A 82 -7.14 -2.72 1.40
C VAL A 82 -6.01 -2.12 2.22
N PHE A 83 -6.35 -1.55 3.37
CA PHE A 83 -5.41 -1.10 4.39
C PHE A 83 -5.07 -2.24 5.35
N LYS A 84 -3.78 -2.51 5.57
CA LYS A 84 -3.29 -3.61 6.40
C LYS A 84 -2.40 -3.08 7.52
N ILE A 85 -2.63 -3.56 8.74
CA ILE A 85 -1.84 -3.25 9.93
C ILE A 85 -1.13 -4.51 10.38
N TYR A 86 0.17 -4.39 10.68
CA TYR A 86 0.99 -5.49 11.19
C TYR A 86 1.59 -5.10 12.54
N HIS A 87 1.16 -5.76 13.61
CA HIS A 87 1.49 -5.35 14.98
C HIS A 87 1.71 -6.54 15.92
N ASP A 88 2.39 -6.26 17.03
CA ASP A 88 2.67 -7.22 18.10
C ASP A 88 2.08 -6.73 19.45
N CYS A 89 1.13 -5.77 19.41
CA CYS A 89 0.44 -5.29 20.60
C CYS A 89 -0.21 -6.47 21.36
N ASP A 90 0.10 -6.61 22.65
CA ASP A 90 -0.29 -7.70 23.53
C ASP A 90 -0.06 -9.11 22.97
N ASP A 91 0.93 -9.29 22.09
CA ASP A 91 1.14 -10.56 21.40
C ASP A 91 2.21 -11.46 22.06
N GLY A 92 2.99 -10.92 23.01
CA GLY A 92 4.07 -11.63 23.67
C GLY A 92 5.21 -11.98 22.72
N ILE A 93 5.90 -13.11 22.97
CA ILE A 93 6.97 -13.62 22.09
C ILE A 93 6.39 -14.72 21.21
N LYS A 94 5.81 -14.33 20.07
CA LYS A 94 5.31 -15.26 19.05
C LYS A 94 5.94 -14.96 17.69
N PRO A 95 6.18 -15.98 16.84
CA PRO A 95 6.83 -15.76 15.54
C PRO A 95 5.91 -15.00 14.59
N GLY A 96 6.44 -14.00 13.88
CA GLY A 96 5.65 -13.15 12.98
C GLY A 96 4.79 -12.13 13.73
N SER A 97 3.91 -11.43 13.00
CA SER A 97 3.06 -10.38 13.57
C SER A 97 1.57 -10.64 13.34
N ARG A 98 0.73 -10.13 14.24
CA ARG A 98 -0.72 -10.05 14.02
C ARG A 98 -0.99 -9.14 12.82
N LYS A 99 -1.94 -9.51 11.97
CA LYS A 99 -2.28 -8.81 10.72
C LYS A 99 -3.78 -8.55 10.66
N VAL A 100 -4.15 -7.29 10.59
CA VAL A 100 -5.55 -6.85 10.46
C VAL A 100 -5.72 -6.18 9.10
N LYS A 101 -6.85 -6.45 8.43
CA LYS A 101 -7.21 -5.87 7.13
C LYS A 101 -8.47 -5.02 7.25
N PHE A 102 -8.47 -3.87 6.60
CA PHE A 102 -9.62 -2.98 6.47
C PHE A 102 -9.81 -2.63 4.99
N GLN A 103 -10.97 -2.96 4.44
CA GLN A 103 -11.33 -2.52 3.11
C GLN A 103 -11.67 -1.03 3.15
N ILE A 104 -11.05 -0.24 2.27
CA ILE A 104 -11.37 1.17 2.10
C ILE A 104 -12.60 1.24 1.19
N PRO A 105 -13.66 1.97 1.55
CA PRO A 105 -14.84 2.05 0.70
C PRO A 105 -14.51 2.67 -0.67
N ASN A 106 -15.00 2.07 -1.76
CA ASN A 106 -14.73 2.52 -3.14
C ASN A 106 -15.11 4.01 -3.37
N SER A 107 -16.00 4.56 -2.55
CA SER A 107 -16.29 6.00 -2.53
C SER A 107 -15.08 6.90 -2.18
N TYR A 108 -13.95 6.36 -1.72
CA TYR A 108 -12.70 7.09 -1.47
C TYR A 108 -11.67 6.92 -2.60
N VAL A 109 -11.90 6.00 -3.54
CA VAL A 109 -11.12 5.89 -4.78
C VAL A 109 -11.46 7.08 -5.67
N THR A 110 -10.44 7.64 -6.33
CA THR A 110 -10.61 8.78 -7.23
C THR A 110 -9.81 8.61 -8.52
N ASP A 111 -10.38 9.08 -9.63
CA ASP A 111 -9.68 9.13 -10.91
C ASP A 111 -8.52 10.13 -10.88
N GLY A 112 -7.38 9.70 -11.42
CA GLY A 112 -6.13 10.46 -11.53
C GLY A 112 -5.06 10.01 -10.54
N ALA A 113 -3.84 10.52 -10.74
CA ALA A 113 -2.64 10.16 -9.97
C ALA A 113 -2.66 10.60 -8.50
N GLU A 114 -3.52 11.56 -8.16
CA GLU A 114 -3.63 12.09 -6.81
C GLU A 114 -5.01 11.82 -6.22
N ALA A 115 -4.99 11.23 -5.01
CA ALA A 115 -6.20 10.95 -4.26
C ALA A 115 -6.88 12.25 -3.84
N LYS A 116 -8.08 12.51 -4.33
CA LYS A 116 -8.83 13.76 -4.02
C LYS A 116 -9.54 13.70 -2.67
N LYS A 117 -9.65 12.50 -2.09
CA LYS A 117 -10.28 12.23 -0.80
C LYS A 117 -9.32 11.37 0.02
N VAL A 118 -9.31 11.61 1.33
CA VAL A 118 -8.53 10.81 2.28
C VAL A 118 -9.51 10.09 3.20
N PHE A 119 -9.41 8.77 3.25
CA PHE A 119 -10.15 7.97 4.20
C PHE A 119 -9.50 8.09 5.58
N ASP A 120 -10.17 8.75 6.51
CA ASP A 120 -9.73 8.82 7.90
C ASP A 120 -10.35 7.67 8.68
N ILE A 121 -9.55 6.66 9.03
CA ILE A 121 -10.02 5.50 9.80
C ILE A 121 -10.18 5.83 11.29
N GLY A 122 -9.77 7.03 11.72
CA GLY A 122 -9.83 7.47 13.10
C GLY A 122 -8.72 6.87 13.97
N THR A 123 -9.06 6.61 15.24
CA THR A 123 -8.14 6.02 16.22
C THR A 123 -8.53 4.57 16.52
N LEU A 124 -7.61 3.64 16.31
CA LEU A 124 -7.82 2.21 16.58
C LEU A 124 -6.91 1.75 17.71
N ASN A 125 -7.47 1.10 18.72
CA ASN A 125 -6.68 0.42 19.76
C ASN A 125 -6.47 -1.05 19.38
N LEU A 126 -5.20 -1.46 19.26
CA LEU A 126 -4.75 -2.76 18.79
C LEU A 126 -4.73 -3.85 19.88
N GLU A 127 -5.06 -3.53 21.13
CA GLU A 127 -5.24 -4.53 22.21
C GLU A 127 -6.40 -5.49 21.89
N THR A 128 -7.46 -4.97 21.26
CA THR A 128 -8.61 -5.79 20.90
C THR A 128 -8.24 -6.83 19.83
N ILE A 129 -9.04 -7.89 19.75
CA ILE A 129 -8.93 -8.88 18.68
C ILE A 129 -9.91 -8.50 17.58
N PHE A 130 -9.40 -8.26 16.37
CA PHE A 130 -10.25 -7.89 15.24
C PHE A 130 -10.86 -9.13 14.61
N ALA A 131 -12.07 -9.01 14.08
CA ALA A 131 -12.70 -10.09 13.33
C ALA A 131 -11.84 -10.44 12.09
N LYS A 132 -11.61 -11.73 11.86
CA LYS A 132 -10.75 -12.25 10.77
C LYS A 132 -9.29 -11.76 10.83
N GLU A 133 -8.81 -11.43 12.02
CA GLU A 133 -7.39 -11.14 12.23
C GLU A 133 -6.53 -12.37 11.91
N GLU A 134 -5.45 -12.15 11.18
CA GLU A 134 -4.53 -13.16 10.70
C GLU A 134 -3.15 -13.03 11.36
N ARG A 135 -2.22 -13.91 11.00
CA ARG A 135 -0.82 -13.82 11.40
C ARG A 135 0.10 -13.90 10.20
N GLU A 136 0.99 -12.93 10.04
CA GLU A 136 2.04 -12.95 9.00
C GLU A 136 3.35 -13.50 9.58
N LEU A 137 3.74 -14.70 9.14
CA LEU A 137 4.98 -15.37 9.59
C LEU A 137 6.22 -14.96 8.80
N ILE A 138 6.04 -14.54 7.54
CA ILE A 138 7.13 -14.12 6.66
C ILE A 138 7.15 -12.60 6.64
N VAL A 139 8.01 -12.00 7.46
CA VAL A 139 8.35 -10.59 7.30
C VAL A 139 9.24 -10.51 6.07
N SER A 140 8.77 -9.94 4.97
CA SER A 140 9.67 -9.50 3.90
C SER A 140 10.66 -8.53 4.56
N LYS A 141 11.86 -9.03 4.87
CA LYS A 141 12.92 -8.22 5.49
C LYS A 141 13.04 -6.96 4.64
N LYS A 142 12.93 -5.80 5.30
CA LYS A 142 13.35 -4.50 4.75
C LYS A 142 14.57 -4.74 3.87
N ARG A 143 14.44 -4.63 2.53
CA ARG A 143 15.64 -4.38 1.74
C ARG A 143 16.17 -3.08 2.33
N ARG A 144 17.35 -3.14 2.95
CA ARG A 144 18.11 -1.94 3.26
C ARG A 144 18.38 -1.34 1.89
N ASP A 145 17.52 -0.44 1.45
CA ASP A 145 17.72 0.25 0.20
C ASP A 145 19.06 0.96 0.31
N VAL A 146 19.84 0.71 -0.73
CA VAL A 146 21.10 1.34 -1.06
C VAL A 146 20.83 2.85 -1.20
N TYR A 147 20.90 3.57 -0.09
CA TYR A 147 20.84 5.03 -0.02
C TYR A 147 22.05 5.59 0.77
N ASP A 148 23.18 4.89 0.73
CA ASP A 148 24.49 5.36 1.23
C ASP A 148 25.60 4.99 0.22
N LEU A 149 25.41 5.29 -1.07
CA LEU A 149 26.55 5.39 -1.98
C LEU A 149 27.01 6.85 -2.03
N PRO A 150 28.26 7.16 -1.65
CA PRO A 150 28.81 8.50 -1.74
C PRO A 150 28.79 8.95 -3.21
N GLN A 151 28.25 10.13 -3.43
CA GLN A 151 28.28 10.82 -4.70
C GLN A 151 29.66 11.47 -4.84
N ASP A 152 30.66 10.69 -5.25
CA ASP A 152 31.95 11.23 -5.67
C ASP A 152 32.36 10.59 -7.00
N SER A 153 32.22 11.38 -8.05
CA SER A 153 32.52 11.02 -9.43
C SER A 153 33.68 11.90 -9.90
N ASP A 154 34.90 11.59 -9.47
CA ASP A 154 36.13 12.19 -10.02
C ASP A 154 37.40 11.37 -9.64
N GLU A 155 37.51 10.09 -10.05
CA GLU A 155 38.85 9.43 -10.09
C GLU A 155 38.95 8.17 -10.97
N LEU A 156 38.50 8.22 -12.23
CA LEU A 156 38.74 7.12 -13.21
C LEU A 156 39.29 7.61 -14.55
N ALA A 157 40.39 8.36 -14.52
CA ALA A 157 41.12 8.79 -15.71
C ALA A 157 42.63 8.45 -15.69
N PHE A 158 43.07 7.38 -15.01
CA PHE A 158 44.50 7.01 -14.99
C PHE A 158 44.84 5.52 -15.15
N PHE A 159 43.92 4.69 -15.62
CA PHE A 159 44.27 3.34 -16.09
C PHE A 159 43.53 3.02 -17.37
N PHE A 160 43.95 3.64 -18.48
CA PHE A 160 44.18 3.07 -19.81
C PHE A 160 44.92 4.10 -20.67
#